data_AF-A0A956WVJ7-F1
#
_entry.id   AF-A0A956WVJ7-F1
#
_cell.length_a   1.000
_cell.length_b   1.000
_cell.length_c   1.000
_cell.angle_alpha   90.00
_cell.angle_beta   90.00
_cell.angle_gamma   90.00
#
_symmetry.space_group_name_H-M   'P 1'
#
loop_
_entity.id
_entity.type
_entity.pdbx_description
1 polymer ?
#
loop_
_entity_poly.entity_id
_entity_poly.type
_entity_poly.pdbx_seq_one_letter_code
_entity_poly.pdbx_strand_id
1 'polypeptide(L)'
;MTPTRRSRLVLLLSLLAATAVGLPVLAASQAPRAAPGTYLTFSPIDVVANDVLYDAGRDVVYASVPSTGGPQGNSIVRISPTGEVGKPIFVGSEPNALALSADGRYLYVGIDGAAAYRRVDLTNDSVGPLWPLGRNSCGSFRAVDMVVLADDPHALAVARRNIQCDPNDEGIAVYDDGVMRPETTLPEAGTLAIEPSGDPNVLYGIAQPYLGDGLQIFALSPDGITETQNEPGLLSSYAYDFHYQDGRIYDFDGRVIDEATLTLLGTYSSHGPLVVDSDAGEIVFATGDEFTTRPALQAFELDTFLPRFGASIPSSNGYFTPADLLVTSDGYILREKYGRVARLQLITGWAVSGRVTDEYGYGLGGVEISDGAGNTTLTDNDGQYQLAPLPDGTHTLAAALDGRTFDPPSREVTVPPDMTGQDFEALPPQAVWGLCLPVVQR
;
A
#
# COMPACT_ATOMS: atom_id res chain seq x y z
N MET A 1 -49.02 28.50 58.80
CA MET A 1 -49.35 27.73 57.58
C MET A 1 -48.68 26.37 57.68
N THR A 2 -49.41 25.39 58.20
CA THR A 2 -49.09 23.97 58.09
C THR A 2 -50.32 23.19 58.56
N PRO A 3 -50.99 22.45 57.69
CA PRO A 3 -51.85 21.37 58.13
C PRO A 3 -51.36 20.02 57.58
N THR A 4 -50.92 19.20 58.53
CA THR A 4 -51.40 17.84 58.83
C THR A 4 -51.91 16.91 57.72
N ARG A 5 -51.23 15.75 57.69
CA ARG A 5 -51.56 14.41 57.17
C ARG A 5 -53.03 13.95 57.33
N ARG A 6 -53.53 13.13 56.38
CA ARG A 6 -53.59 11.64 56.50
C ARG A 6 -54.22 10.93 55.27
N SER A 7 -53.50 9.90 54.81
CA SER A 7 -53.95 8.58 54.32
C SER A 7 -54.73 8.45 52.99
N ARG A 8 -54.18 7.65 52.06
CA ARG A 8 -54.84 6.45 51.51
C ARG A 8 -53.89 5.61 50.65
N LEU A 9 -53.94 4.30 50.89
CA LEU A 9 -53.35 3.20 50.15
C LEU A 9 -54.08 3.07 48.80
N VAL A 10 -53.36 2.99 47.68
CA VAL A 10 -53.93 2.61 46.37
C VAL A 10 -53.06 1.51 45.78
N LEU A 11 -53.65 0.31 45.68
CA LEU A 11 -53.19 -0.79 44.84
C LEU A 11 -53.23 -0.31 43.37
N LEU A 12 -52.10 -0.38 42.67
CA LEU A 12 -52.10 -0.28 41.21
C LEU A 12 -51.92 -1.67 40.63
N LEU A 13 -53.04 -2.18 40.10
CA LEU A 13 -53.11 -3.38 39.27
C LEU A 13 -52.40 -3.13 37.94
N SER A 14 -51.64 -4.14 37.55
CA SER A 14 -51.05 -4.45 36.26
C SER A 14 -51.78 -3.92 35.01
N LEU A 15 -51.02 -3.25 34.14
CA LEU A 15 -51.11 -3.42 32.69
C LEU A 15 -49.75 -3.04 32.09
N LEU A 16 -48.91 -4.03 31.77
CA LEU A 16 -47.80 -3.83 30.83
C LEU A 16 -48.07 -4.70 29.61
N ALA A 17 -48.31 -4.01 28.51
CA ALA A 17 -48.49 -4.57 27.18
C ALA A 17 -47.27 -5.42 26.81
N ALA A 18 -47.53 -6.60 26.24
CA ALA A 18 -46.53 -7.37 25.54
C ALA A 18 -46.11 -6.61 24.28
N THR A 19 -45.00 -5.88 24.34
CA THR A 19 -44.27 -5.50 23.13
C THR A 19 -43.41 -6.69 22.75
N ALA A 20 -43.77 -7.31 21.63
CA ALA A 20 -43.00 -8.36 20.98
C ALA A 20 -41.53 -7.93 20.88
N VAL A 21 -40.64 -8.78 21.39
CA VAL A 21 -39.21 -8.69 21.12
C VAL A 21 -39.06 -8.91 19.61
N GLY A 22 -38.92 -7.82 18.86
CA GLY A 22 -38.39 -7.88 17.51
C GLY A 22 -36.97 -8.39 17.64
N LEU A 23 -36.76 -9.67 17.32
CA LEU A 23 -35.42 -10.16 17.03
C LEU A 23 -34.84 -9.22 15.96
N PRO A 24 -33.62 -8.70 16.12
CA PRO A 24 -32.98 -8.04 15.00
C PRO A 24 -32.90 -9.11 13.91
N VAL A 25 -33.63 -8.89 12.81
CA VAL A 25 -33.30 -9.55 11.56
C VAL A 25 -31.88 -9.09 11.30
N LEU A 26 -30.91 -9.99 11.45
CA LEU A 26 -29.61 -9.80 10.82
C LEU A 26 -29.91 -9.60 9.34
N ALA A 27 -29.91 -8.35 8.90
CA ALA A 27 -29.62 -8.08 7.52
C ALA A 27 -28.27 -8.75 7.29
N ALA A 28 -28.26 -9.77 6.44
CA ALA A 28 -27.01 -10.34 5.99
C ALA A 28 -26.19 -9.16 5.47
N SER A 29 -25.09 -8.85 6.16
CA SER A 29 -24.06 -7.98 5.62
C SER A 29 -23.64 -8.66 4.32
N GLN A 30 -24.14 -8.15 3.20
CA GLN A 30 -23.56 -8.51 1.92
C GLN A 30 -22.17 -7.88 1.97
N ALA A 31 -21.17 -8.72 2.25
CA ALA A 31 -19.79 -8.36 1.96
C ALA A 31 -19.78 -7.73 0.56
N PRO A 32 -19.18 -6.56 0.35
CA PRO A 32 -18.91 -6.11 -1.00
C PRO A 32 -17.79 -7.03 -1.49
N ARG A 33 -18.19 -8.20 -1.96
CA ARG A 33 -17.45 -8.94 -2.97
C ARG A 33 -17.10 -7.89 -4.01
N ALA A 34 -15.81 -7.71 -4.33
CA ALA A 34 -15.43 -7.06 -5.58
C ALA A 34 -16.46 -7.46 -6.64
N ALA A 35 -17.17 -6.48 -7.21
CA ALA A 35 -18.22 -6.79 -8.16
C ALA A 35 -17.64 -7.76 -9.20
N PRO A 36 -18.36 -8.83 -9.59
CA PRO A 36 -17.91 -9.69 -10.68
C PRO A 36 -17.40 -8.79 -11.82
N GLY A 37 -16.14 -8.97 -12.22
CA GLY A 37 -15.51 -8.07 -13.18
C GLY A 37 -14.62 -6.97 -12.62
N THR A 38 -14.17 -7.00 -11.36
CA THR A 38 -13.13 -6.06 -10.86
C THR A 38 -11.74 -6.65 -11.05
N TYR A 39 -10.84 -5.89 -11.67
CA TYR A 39 -9.47 -6.29 -12.00
C TYR A 39 -8.49 -5.21 -11.56
N LEU A 40 -7.26 -5.64 -11.27
CA LEU A 40 -6.16 -4.76 -10.91
C LEU A 40 -5.22 -4.60 -12.10
N THR A 41 -5.05 -3.38 -12.58
CA THR A 41 -3.98 -3.07 -13.54
C THR A 41 -2.70 -2.73 -12.80
N PHE A 42 -1.57 -3.04 -13.44
CA PHE A 42 -0.23 -2.74 -12.94
C PHE A 42 0.52 -1.91 -13.98
N SER A 43 0.89 -0.70 -13.62
CA SER A 43 1.63 0.22 -14.49
C SER A 43 2.94 0.62 -13.82
N PRO A 44 4.10 0.09 -14.25
CA PRO A 44 5.39 0.53 -13.74
C PRO A 44 5.59 2.04 -13.96
N ILE A 45 6.15 2.71 -12.96
CA ILE A 45 6.58 4.11 -13.06
C ILE A 45 8.10 4.10 -13.12
N ASP A 46 8.69 4.86 -14.05
CA ASP A 46 10.15 4.93 -14.23
C ASP A 46 10.80 5.78 -13.12
N VAL A 47 10.68 5.31 -11.87
CA VAL A 47 11.24 5.90 -10.66
C VAL A 47 11.74 4.76 -9.77
N VAL A 48 12.93 4.95 -9.21
CA VAL A 48 13.46 4.14 -8.11
C VAL A 48 13.44 5.01 -6.86
N ALA A 49 12.75 4.59 -5.81
CA ALA A 49 12.55 5.37 -4.60
C ALA A 49 13.05 4.65 -3.33
N ASN A 50 13.64 5.41 -2.41
CA ASN A 50 13.92 4.95 -1.04
C ASN A 50 12.70 5.08 -0.13
N ASP A 51 11.80 6.01 -0.44
CA ASP A 51 10.58 6.29 0.29
C ASP A 51 9.57 7.00 -0.62
N VAL A 52 8.27 6.86 -0.33
CA VAL A 52 7.17 7.51 -1.04
C VAL A 52 6.13 8.06 -0.05
N LEU A 53 5.64 9.27 -0.30
CA LEU A 53 4.64 9.93 0.54
C LEU A 53 3.58 10.62 -0.32
N TYR A 54 2.31 10.51 0.05
CA TYR A 54 1.21 11.15 -0.67
C TYR A 54 0.76 12.47 -0.02
N ASP A 55 0.70 13.53 -0.82
CA ASP A 55 0.12 14.82 -0.47
C ASP A 55 -1.29 14.93 -1.07
N ALA A 56 -2.30 14.53 -0.28
CA ALA A 56 -3.70 14.56 -0.69
C ALA A 56 -4.21 15.98 -1.02
N GLY A 57 -3.62 17.02 -0.42
CA GLY A 57 -4.01 18.41 -0.66
C GLY A 57 -3.62 18.91 -2.06
N ARG A 58 -2.56 18.34 -2.64
CA ARG A 58 -2.11 18.63 -4.02
C ARG A 58 -2.40 17.53 -5.02
N ASP A 59 -2.83 16.37 -4.53
CA ASP A 59 -3.00 15.17 -5.34
C ASP A 59 -1.68 14.76 -6.03
N VAL A 60 -0.61 14.63 -5.22
CA VAL A 60 0.76 14.32 -5.69
C VAL A 60 1.44 13.34 -4.74
N VAL A 61 2.14 12.35 -5.30
CA VAL A 61 3.09 11.51 -4.56
C VAL A 61 4.50 12.09 -4.68
N TYR A 62 5.19 12.23 -3.57
CA TYR A 62 6.61 12.55 -3.49
C TYR A 62 7.41 11.28 -3.33
N ALA A 63 8.49 11.15 -4.09
CA ALA A 63 9.43 10.03 -4.00
C ALA A 63 10.84 10.54 -3.71
N SER A 64 11.54 9.93 -2.74
CA SER A 64 12.96 10.18 -2.50
C SER A 64 13.81 9.27 -3.37
N VAL A 65 14.59 9.85 -4.29
CA VAL A 65 15.30 9.09 -5.32
C VAL A 65 16.79 8.95 -4.99
N PRO A 66 17.30 7.75 -4.67
CA PRO A 66 18.71 7.51 -4.37
C PRO A 66 19.62 7.80 -5.57
N SER A 67 20.94 7.77 -5.36
CA SER A 67 21.91 7.98 -6.45
C SER A 67 21.79 6.96 -7.60
N THR A 68 21.24 5.79 -7.32
CA THR A 68 20.98 4.72 -8.30
C THR A 68 19.79 4.99 -9.22
N GLY A 69 18.98 6.02 -8.96
CA GLY A 69 17.81 6.41 -9.78
C GLY A 69 18.16 7.09 -11.12
N GLY A 70 19.39 6.93 -11.62
CA GLY A 70 19.81 7.41 -12.93
C GLY A 70 19.67 8.94 -13.08
N PRO A 71 19.01 9.45 -14.14
CA PRO A 71 18.82 10.88 -14.36
C PRO A 71 18.07 11.62 -13.24
N GLN A 72 17.32 10.89 -12.42
CA GLN A 72 16.54 11.43 -11.31
C GLN A 72 17.27 11.30 -9.96
N GLY A 73 18.49 10.77 -9.94
CA GLY A 73 19.19 10.47 -8.69
C GLY A 73 19.44 11.69 -7.80
N ASN A 74 19.51 11.45 -6.48
CA ASN A 74 19.79 12.46 -5.46
C ASN A 74 18.76 13.60 -5.40
N SER A 75 17.49 13.25 -5.63
CA SER A 75 16.41 14.22 -5.76
C SER A 75 15.12 13.79 -5.08
N ILE A 76 14.21 14.74 -4.92
CA ILE A 76 12.78 14.45 -4.75
C ILE A 76 12.10 14.57 -6.11
N VAL A 77 11.25 13.60 -6.42
CA VAL A 77 10.44 13.59 -7.64
C VAL A 77 8.96 13.61 -7.27
N ARG A 78 8.18 14.38 -8.03
CA ARG A 78 6.71 14.38 -7.96
C ARG A 78 6.16 13.35 -8.94
N ILE A 79 5.20 12.57 -8.51
CA ILE A 79 4.49 11.59 -9.32
C ILE A 79 3.01 11.94 -9.21
N SER A 80 2.34 12.17 -10.33
CA SER A 80 0.88 12.31 -10.31
C SER A 80 0.21 10.95 -10.04
N PRO A 81 -1.03 10.92 -9.55
CA PRO A 81 -1.79 9.69 -9.34
C PRO A 81 -1.93 8.83 -10.62
N THR A 82 -1.89 9.46 -11.80
CA THR A 82 -1.93 8.78 -13.10
C THR A 82 -0.56 8.23 -13.55
N GLY A 83 0.51 8.52 -12.81
CA GLY A 83 1.87 8.01 -13.03
C GLY A 83 2.81 8.94 -13.80
N GLU A 84 2.40 10.17 -14.10
CA GLU A 84 3.29 11.15 -14.74
C GLU A 84 4.38 11.62 -13.77
N VAL A 85 5.63 11.57 -14.23
CA VAL A 85 6.82 11.90 -13.43
C VAL A 85 7.24 13.35 -13.69
N GLY A 86 7.30 14.13 -12.62
CA GLY A 86 7.69 15.53 -12.62
C GLY A 86 9.21 15.75 -12.66
N LYS A 87 9.61 17.03 -12.71
CA LYS A 87 11.02 17.42 -12.70
C LYS A 87 11.67 17.09 -11.33
N PRO A 88 12.87 16.50 -11.30
CA PRO A 88 13.58 16.24 -10.05
C PRO A 88 14.03 17.53 -9.36
N ILE A 89 13.86 17.58 -8.04
CA ILE A 89 14.37 18.63 -7.14
C ILE A 89 15.60 18.08 -6.43
N PHE A 90 16.80 18.54 -6.79
CA PHE A 90 18.03 18.05 -6.17
C PHE A 90 18.09 18.39 -4.67
N VAL A 91 18.18 17.38 -3.82
CA VAL A 91 18.21 17.51 -2.35
C VAL A 91 19.47 16.95 -1.71
N GLY A 92 20.40 16.39 -2.48
CA GLY A 92 21.66 15.85 -1.96
C GLY A 92 21.73 14.32 -2.02
N SER A 93 22.86 13.76 -1.58
CA SER A 93 23.19 12.35 -1.78
C SER A 93 22.38 11.42 -0.90
N GLU A 94 21.78 10.39 -1.50
CA GLU A 94 20.98 9.36 -0.83
C GLU A 94 19.82 9.94 0.00
N PRO A 95 18.85 10.65 -0.63
CA PRO A 95 17.62 11.01 0.05
C PRO A 95 16.84 9.74 0.44
N ASN A 96 16.27 9.73 1.63
CA ASN A 96 15.62 8.55 2.22
C ASN A 96 14.26 8.96 2.82
N ALA A 97 14.11 8.92 4.15
CA ALA A 97 12.88 9.27 4.85
C ALA A 97 12.27 10.62 4.40
N LEU A 98 10.96 10.67 4.27
CA LEU A 98 10.14 11.83 3.93
C LEU A 98 9.18 12.17 5.06
N ALA A 99 8.91 13.47 5.26
CA ALA A 99 7.82 13.92 6.12
C ALA A 99 7.20 15.21 5.58
N LEU A 100 5.87 15.28 5.51
CA LEU A 100 5.14 16.44 5.00
C LEU A 100 4.54 17.24 6.15
N SER A 101 4.65 18.57 6.10
CA SER A 101 3.96 19.43 7.06
C SER A 101 2.45 19.41 6.86
N ALA A 102 1.68 19.54 7.93
CA ALA A 102 0.21 19.49 7.87
C ALA A 102 -0.43 20.55 6.95
N ASP A 103 0.20 21.72 6.80
CA ASP A 103 -0.20 22.77 5.85
C ASP A 103 0.21 22.46 4.39
N GLY A 104 0.86 21.32 4.17
CA GLY A 104 1.42 20.87 2.91
C GLY A 104 2.56 21.76 2.39
N ARG A 105 3.05 22.75 3.12
CA ARG A 105 4.02 23.70 2.58
C ARG A 105 5.43 23.14 2.47
N TYR A 106 5.82 22.30 3.42
CA TYR A 106 7.18 21.85 3.61
C TYR A 106 7.29 20.33 3.52
N LEU A 107 8.20 19.87 2.68
CA LEU A 107 8.66 18.49 2.68
C LEU A 107 10.02 18.42 3.35
N TYR A 108 10.11 17.66 4.43
CA TYR A 108 11.37 17.31 5.07
C TYR A 108 11.91 16.03 4.47
N VAL A 109 13.23 15.99 4.27
CA VAL A 109 13.93 14.90 3.61
C VAL A 109 15.16 14.52 4.41
N GLY A 110 15.25 13.26 4.81
CA GLY A 110 16.46 12.66 5.36
C GLY A 110 17.49 12.44 4.25
N ILE A 111 18.74 12.84 4.48
CA ILE A 111 19.85 12.77 3.52
C ILE A 111 20.95 11.87 4.11
N ASP A 112 20.89 10.57 3.79
CA ASP A 112 21.77 9.55 4.37
C ASP A 112 23.24 9.78 4.02
N GLY A 113 23.53 10.26 2.81
CA GLY A 113 24.88 10.55 2.35
C GLY A 113 25.53 11.72 3.10
N ALA A 114 24.74 12.56 3.75
CA ALA A 114 25.21 13.69 4.56
C ALA A 114 24.97 13.51 6.07
N ALA A 115 24.34 12.40 6.50
CA ALA A 115 23.95 12.16 7.90
C ALA A 115 23.17 13.35 8.50
N ALA A 116 22.21 13.84 7.72
CA ALA A 116 21.53 15.10 7.94
C ALA A 116 20.09 15.02 7.41
N TYR A 117 19.31 16.06 7.66
CA TYR A 117 18.04 16.28 6.99
C TYR A 117 18.01 17.70 6.40
N ARG A 118 17.04 17.97 5.55
CA ARG A 118 16.74 19.33 5.08
C ARG A 118 15.27 19.48 4.73
N ARG A 119 14.84 20.73 4.57
CA ARG A 119 13.48 21.10 4.19
C ARG A 119 13.42 21.61 2.75
N VAL A 120 12.35 21.30 2.03
CA VAL A 120 11.99 21.85 0.73
C VAL A 120 10.70 22.65 0.88
N ASP A 121 10.70 23.92 0.46
CA ASP A 121 9.46 24.72 0.34
C ASP A 121 8.78 24.36 -0.99
N LEU A 122 7.65 23.67 -0.90
CA LEU A 122 6.92 23.13 -2.04
C LEU A 122 6.19 24.22 -2.85
N THR A 123 6.13 25.46 -2.36
CA THR A 123 5.51 26.57 -3.11
C THR A 123 6.38 27.06 -4.27
N ASN A 124 7.69 26.87 -4.17
CA ASN A 124 8.67 27.42 -5.11
C ASN A 124 9.86 26.49 -5.38
N ASP A 125 9.80 25.24 -4.91
CA ASP A 125 10.84 24.22 -5.01
C ASP A 125 12.19 24.64 -4.40
N SER A 126 12.17 25.57 -3.43
CA SER A 126 13.40 26.02 -2.79
C SER A 126 13.88 25.01 -1.76
N VAL A 127 15.16 24.66 -1.88
CA VAL A 127 15.82 23.68 -1.01
C VAL A 127 16.57 24.43 0.08
N GLY A 128 16.23 24.13 1.33
CA GLY A 128 16.84 24.70 2.52
C GLY A 128 18.24 24.15 2.82
N PRO A 129 18.87 24.63 3.91
CA PRO A 129 20.18 24.16 4.34
C PRO A 129 20.13 22.70 4.81
N LEU A 130 21.30 22.07 4.86
CA LEU A 130 21.50 20.78 5.54
C LEU A 130 21.66 20.99 7.04
N TRP A 131 20.89 20.26 7.82
CA TRP A 131 21.02 20.21 9.28
C TRP A 131 21.49 18.83 9.72
N PRO A 132 22.64 18.74 10.42
CA PRO A 132 23.18 17.46 10.87
C PRO A 132 22.28 16.84 11.94
N LEU A 133 22.07 15.53 11.87
CA LEU A 133 21.30 14.80 12.88
C LEU A 133 22.10 14.50 14.16
N GLY A 134 23.41 14.72 14.10
CA GLY A 134 24.33 14.46 15.21
C GLY A 134 25.23 13.27 14.93
N ARG A 135 26.06 12.96 15.93
CA ARG A 135 27.01 11.85 15.89
C ARG A 135 27.41 11.47 17.31
N ASN A 136 27.89 10.24 17.46
CA ASN A 136 28.59 9.79 18.64
C ASN A 136 29.99 9.25 18.27
N SER A 137 30.56 8.40 19.12
CA SER A 137 31.85 7.77 18.92
C SER A 137 31.88 6.72 17.80
N CYS A 138 30.78 6.02 17.51
CA CYS A 138 30.78 5.03 16.41
C CYS A 138 30.58 5.70 15.06
N GLY A 139 29.79 6.78 14.99
CA GLY A 139 29.30 7.24 13.71
C GLY A 139 28.35 8.41 13.73
N SER A 140 27.91 8.80 12.53
CA SER A 140 26.95 9.88 12.32
C SER A 140 25.53 9.32 12.20
N PHE A 141 24.56 10.09 12.64
CA PHE A 141 23.17 9.66 12.73
C PHE A 141 22.43 9.88 11.42
N ARG A 142 21.45 9.01 11.13
CA ARG A 142 20.56 9.07 9.98
C ARG A 142 19.12 9.01 10.43
N ALA A 143 18.23 9.62 9.66
CA ALA A 143 16.80 9.48 9.89
C ALA A 143 16.40 8.05 9.53
N VAL A 144 15.71 7.38 10.45
CA VAL A 144 14.95 6.17 10.14
C VAL A 144 13.59 6.58 9.61
N ASP A 145 12.97 7.47 10.36
CA ASP A 145 11.62 7.94 10.17
C ASP A 145 11.49 9.36 10.78
N MET A 146 10.50 10.13 10.32
CA MET A 146 10.34 11.54 10.64
C MET A 146 8.87 11.96 10.67
N VAL A 147 8.51 12.79 11.62
CA VAL A 147 7.17 13.39 11.73
C VAL A 147 7.29 14.90 11.88
N VAL A 148 6.62 15.66 11.02
CA VAL A 148 6.45 17.11 11.22
C VAL A 148 5.34 17.32 12.24
N LEU A 149 5.58 18.17 13.24
CA LEU A 149 4.60 18.38 14.31
C LEU A 149 3.36 19.09 13.77
N ALA A 150 2.17 18.61 14.14
CA ALA A 150 0.90 19.04 13.53
C ALA A 150 0.62 20.54 13.63
N ASP A 151 0.98 21.16 14.76
CA ASP A 151 0.74 22.59 15.03
C ASP A 151 1.93 23.49 14.65
N ASP A 152 3.07 22.91 14.25
CA ASP A 152 4.28 23.67 13.93
C ASP A 152 5.01 23.08 12.71
N PRO A 153 4.82 23.65 11.50
CA PRO A 153 5.44 23.15 10.29
C PRO A 153 6.96 23.43 10.23
N HIS A 154 7.53 24.07 11.25
CA HIS A 154 8.97 24.28 11.42
C HIS A 154 9.63 23.27 12.36
N ALA A 155 8.84 22.49 13.10
CA ALA A 155 9.32 21.51 14.05
C ALA A 155 9.23 20.08 13.50
N LEU A 156 10.31 19.31 13.66
CA LEU A 156 10.46 17.96 13.14
C LEU A 156 10.93 17.01 14.23
N ALA A 157 10.15 15.96 14.52
CA ALA A 157 10.62 14.80 15.27
C ALA A 157 11.33 13.83 14.33
N VAL A 158 12.47 13.29 14.76
CA VAL A 158 13.27 12.36 13.96
C VAL A 158 13.66 11.16 14.82
N ALA A 159 13.24 9.96 14.40
CA ALA A 159 13.81 8.71 14.90
C ALA A 159 15.18 8.50 14.25
N ARG A 160 16.24 8.35 15.07
CA ARG A 160 17.63 8.38 14.59
C ARG A 160 18.28 7.02 14.72
N ARG A 161 19.06 6.65 13.71
CA ARG A 161 19.93 5.47 13.73
C ARG A 161 21.38 5.79 13.43
N ASN A 162 22.26 4.90 13.87
CA ASN A 162 23.67 4.88 13.57
C ASN A 162 24.10 3.51 13.07
N ILE A 163 24.19 3.37 11.76
CA ILE A 163 24.54 2.10 11.10
C ILE A 163 25.95 1.58 11.42
N GLN A 164 26.74 2.34 12.20
CA GLN A 164 28.09 1.99 12.61
C GLN A 164 28.15 1.50 14.07
N CYS A 165 27.06 1.57 14.84
CA CYS A 165 26.93 0.95 16.17
C CYS A 165 25.99 -0.27 16.11
N ASP A 166 26.10 -1.14 17.12
CA ASP A 166 25.11 -2.16 17.48
C ASP A 166 24.91 -2.12 19.01
N PRO A 167 23.70 -1.85 19.52
CA PRO A 167 22.49 -1.51 18.77
C PRO A 167 22.65 -0.21 17.96
N ASN A 168 21.88 -0.09 16.88
CA ASN A 168 21.97 1.03 15.95
C ASN A 168 20.96 2.15 16.23
N ASP A 169 20.17 2.05 17.29
CA ASP A 169 19.19 3.06 17.69
C ASP A 169 19.85 4.21 18.49
N GLU A 170 19.50 5.45 18.15
CA GLU A 170 20.02 6.66 18.79
C GLU A 170 18.89 7.52 19.40
N GLY A 171 17.69 6.93 19.54
CA GLY A 171 16.52 7.59 20.08
C GLY A 171 15.97 8.70 19.18
N ILE A 172 14.96 9.39 19.69
CA ILE A 172 14.19 10.43 18.99
C ILE A 172 14.63 11.80 19.49
N ALA A 173 14.78 12.74 18.55
CA ALA A 173 14.98 14.14 18.87
C ALA A 173 14.04 15.03 18.07
N VAL A 174 13.67 16.16 18.66
CA VAL A 174 12.88 17.21 18.00
C VAL A 174 13.80 18.35 17.60
N TYR A 175 13.61 18.88 16.40
CA TYR A 175 14.39 19.98 15.85
C TYR A 175 13.48 21.11 15.35
N ASP A 176 13.80 22.34 15.71
CA ASP A 176 13.14 23.56 15.23
C ASP A 176 14.07 24.28 14.24
N ASP A 177 13.76 24.25 12.93
CA ASP A 177 14.58 24.85 11.87
C ASP A 177 16.10 24.50 11.99
N GLY A 178 16.41 23.25 12.36
CA GLY A 178 17.79 22.78 12.53
C GLY A 178 18.35 22.86 13.94
N VAL A 179 17.64 23.49 14.88
CA VAL A 179 18.05 23.58 16.29
C VAL A 179 17.42 22.42 17.05
N MET A 180 18.24 21.50 17.54
CA MET A 180 17.76 20.38 18.36
C MET A 180 17.26 20.89 19.72
N ARG A 181 16.07 20.45 20.12
CA ARG A 181 15.54 20.71 21.47
C ARG A 181 16.36 19.94 22.54
N PRO A 182 16.46 20.44 23.79
CA PRO A 182 17.32 19.85 24.81
C PRO A 182 17.02 18.39 25.20
N GLU A 183 15.76 17.99 25.22
CA GLU A 183 15.29 16.67 25.61
C GLU A 183 15.16 15.74 24.40
N THR A 184 15.81 14.58 24.50
CA THR A 184 15.72 13.49 23.53
C THR A 184 15.39 12.22 24.28
N THR A 185 14.79 11.24 23.60
CA THR A 185 14.65 9.91 24.21
C THR A 185 16.01 9.24 24.35
N LEU A 186 16.06 8.19 25.17
CA LEU A 186 17.29 7.45 25.41
C LEU A 186 17.67 6.64 24.16
N PRO A 187 18.96 6.62 23.77
CA PRO A 187 19.46 5.63 22.82
C PRO A 187 19.19 4.20 23.32
N GLU A 188 19.14 3.26 22.39
CA GLU A 188 18.91 1.83 22.64
C GLU A 188 17.51 1.46 23.16
N ALA A 189 16.56 2.41 23.17
CA ALA A 189 15.14 2.14 23.40
C ALA A 189 14.51 1.37 22.23
N GLY A 190 15.17 1.38 21.07
CA GLY A 190 14.86 0.53 19.92
C GLY A 190 13.73 1.06 19.06
N THR A 191 13.45 2.36 19.03
CA THR A 191 12.35 2.89 18.20
C THR A 191 12.66 2.75 16.71
N LEU A 192 11.82 2.03 15.97
CA LEU A 192 11.98 1.77 14.53
C LEU A 192 11.24 2.75 13.64
N ALA A 193 10.03 3.14 14.03
CA ALA A 193 9.15 4.04 13.31
C ALA A 193 8.38 4.89 14.33
N ILE A 194 7.92 6.06 13.90
CA ILE A 194 7.15 7.02 14.68
C ILE A 194 5.97 7.55 13.88
N GLU A 195 4.81 7.66 14.52
CA GLU A 195 3.59 8.18 13.91
C GLU A 195 2.98 9.28 14.79
N PRO A 196 2.25 10.25 14.20
CA PRO A 196 1.48 11.20 14.98
C PRO A 196 0.35 10.52 15.74
N SER A 197 -0.32 11.28 16.60
CA SER A 197 -1.52 10.85 17.30
C SER A 197 -2.64 11.87 17.12
N GLY A 198 -3.81 11.61 17.73
CA GLY A 198 -4.93 12.54 17.74
C GLY A 198 -4.68 13.74 18.66
N ASP A 199 -3.72 13.63 19.59
CA ASP A 199 -3.20 14.73 20.38
C ASP A 199 -1.91 15.28 19.72
N PRO A 200 -1.85 16.57 19.33
CA PRO A 200 -0.67 17.14 18.69
C PRO A 200 0.59 17.14 19.58
N ASN A 201 0.46 16.82 20.87
CA ASN A 201 1.58 16.70 21.81
C ASN A 201 1.99 15.24 22.10
N VAL A 202 1.43 14.26 21.38
CA VAL A 202 1.78 12.85 21.55
C VAL A 202 2.22 12.26 20.21
N LEU A 203 3.30 11.49 20.26
CA LEU A 203 3.73 10.61 19.17
C LEU A 203 3.70 9.17 19.64
N TYR A 204 3.36 8.28 18.71
CA TYR A 204 3.55 6.85 18.88
C TYR A 204 4.88 6.43 18.28
N GLY A 205 5.45 5.35 18.80
CA GLY A 205 6.52 4.64 18.12
C GLY A 205 6.45 3.17 18.39
N ILE A 206 7.19 2.40 17.60
CA ILE A 206 7.28 0.96 17.76
C ILE A 206 8.70 0.55 18.15
N ALA A 207 8.81 -0.22 19.22
CA ALA A 207 10.09 -0.69 19.72
C ALA A 207 10.54 -1.99 19.03
N GLN A 208 11.85 -2.13 18.82
CA GLN A 208 12.46 -3.37 18.36
C GLN A 208 12.14 -4.52 19.34
N PRO A 209 11.86 -5.73 18.83
CA PRO A 209 11.43 -6.87 19.65
C PRO A 209 12.42 -7.32 20.73
N TYR A 210 13.70 -6.95 20.65
CA TYR A 210 14.72 -7.32 21.64
C TYR A 210 15.10 -6.20 22.61
N LEU A 211 14.65 -4.97 22.37
CA LEU A 211 15.09 -3.77 23.11
C LEU A 211 13.95 -3.09 23.87
N GLY A 212 12.71 -3.22 23.41
CA GLY A 212 11.54 -2.67 24.10
C GLY A 212 10.28 -3.52 23.96
N ASP A 213 10.01 -4.04 22.75
CA ASP A 213 8.78 -4.74 22.34
C ASP A 213 7.49 -3.97 22.69
N GLY A 214 6.71 -3.58 21.67
CA GLY A 214 5.40 -2.95 21.85
C GLY A 214 5.27 -1.50 21.38
N LEU A 215 4.13 -0.89 21.78
CA LEU A 215 3.77 0.49 21.45
C LEU A 215 4.38 1.45 22.47
N GLN A 216 5.31 2.29 22.03
CA GLN A 216 5.87 3.39 22.80
C GLN A 216 5.00 4.64 22.64
N ILE A 217 4.82 5.39 23.73
CA ILE A 217 4.04 6.64 23.76
C ILE A 217 4.94 7.76 24.25
N PHE A 218 5.12 8.77 23.41
CA PHE A 218 6.00 9.88 23.67
C PHE A 218 5.21 11.17 23.88
N ALA A 219 5.56 11.93 24.91
CA ALA A 219 5.05 13.29 25.10
C ALA A 219 6.02 14.30 24.48
N LEU A 220 5.46 15.23 23.72
CA LEU A 220 6.15 16.40 23.17
C LEU A 220 6.04 17.57 24.16
N SER A 221 7.13 18.32 24.27
CA SER A 221 7.22 19.53 25.07
C SER A 221 8.02 20.60 24.32
N PRO A 222 7.99 21.87 24.76
CA PRO A 222 8.91 22.89 24.24
C PRO A 222 10.39 22.53 24.43
N ASP A 223 10.70 21.65 25.38
CA ASP A 223 12.07 21.19 25.65
C ASP A 223 12.45 19.95 24.84
N GLY A 224 11.50 19.26 24.19
CA GLY A 224 11.81 18.12 23.32
C GLY A 224 10.78 17.01 23.39
N ILE A 225 11.27 15.78 23.56
CA ILE A 225 10.46 14.56 23.57
C ILE A 225 10.90 13.60 24.67
N THR A 226 9.94 12.99 25.35
CA THR A 226 10.17 12.02 26.42
C THR A 226 9.22 10.83 26.28
N GLU A 227 9.72 9.60 26.49
CA GLU A 227 8.89 8.40 26.59
C GLU A 227 8.10 8.41 27.90
N THR A 228 6.78 8.28 27.81
CA THR A 228 5.88 8.32 28.97
C THR A 228 5.33 6.95 29.33
N GLN A 229 5.19 6.07 28.34
CA GLN A 229 4.58 4.75 28.48
C GLN A 229 5.09 3.83 27.38
N ASN A 230 5.17 2.53 27.69
CA ASN A 230 5.37 1.47 26.71
C ASN A 230 4.33 0.37 27.02
N GLU A 231 3.67 -0.14 25.99
CA GLU A 231 2.65 -1.20 26.06
C GLU A 231 3.13 -2.47 25.33
N PRO A 232 3.81 -3.39 26.04
CA PRO A 232 4.36 -4.60 25.44
C PRO A 232 3.30 -5.54 24.86
N GLY A 233 3.57 -6.08 23.68
CA GLY A 233 2.71 -7.04 22.98
C GLY A 233 1.38 -6.49 22.45
N LEU A 234 1.17 -5.17 22.54
CA LEU A 234 -0.02 -4.53 21.98
C LEU A 234 0.05 -4.49 20.45
N LEU A 235 1.19 -4.09 19.90
CA LEU A 235 1.59 -4.30 18.51
C LEU A 235 2.30 -5.65 18.36
N SER A 236 2.35 -6.17 17.14
CA SER A 236 3.11 -7.38 16.82
C SER A 236 4.61 -7.16 16.96
N SER A 237 5.31 -8.16 17.50
CA SER A 237 6.77 -8.13 17.69
C SER A 237 7.58 -8.11 16.39
N TYR A 238 6.94 -8.32 15.23
CA TYR A 238 7.57 -8.29 13.91
C TYR A 238 7.16 -7.09 13.06
N ALA A 239 6.35 -6.18 13.62
CA ALA A 239 6.03 -4.95 12.92
C ALA A 239 7.28 -4.05 12.90
N TYR A 240 7.73 -3.74 11.68
CA TYR A 240 8.82 -2.78 11.44
C TYR A 240 8.29 -1.38 11.16
N ASP A 241 6.97 -1.29 10.97
CA ASP A 241 6.24 -0.10 10.59
C ASP A 241 4.78 -0.25 11.06
N PHE A 242 4.10 0.86 11.25
CA PHE A 242 2.71 0.93 11.67
C PHE A 242 2.13 2.28 11.25
N HIS A 243 0.81 2.35 11.09
CA HIS A 243 0.13 3.56 10.63
C HIS A 243 -0.82 4.08 11.71
N TYR A 244 -0.90 5.39 11.88
CA TYR A 244 -1.93 6.03 12.69
C TYR A 244 -2.98 6.72 11.81
N GLN A 245 -4.27 6.49 12.09
CA GLN A 245 -5.35 7.23 11.44
C GLN A 245 -6.62 7.24 12.29
N ASP A 246 -7.27 8.40 12.39
CA ASP A 246 -8.61 8.59 12.97
C ASP A 246 -8.84 7.90 14.33
N GLY A 247 -7.86 8.00 15.25
CA GLY A 247 -7.97 7.42 16.58
C GLY A 247 -7.62 5.93 16.66
N ARG A 248 -7.00 5.37 15.63
CA ARG A 248 -6.61 3.97 15.55
C ARG A 248 -5.18 3.81 15.09
N ILE A 249 -4.52 2.80 15.64
CA ILE A 249 -3.15 2.40 15.30
C ILE A 249 -3.23 1.03 14.61
N TYR A 250 -2.63 0.93 13.43
CA TYR A 250 -2.66 -0.24 12.57
C TYR A 250 -1.24 -0.76 12.39
N ASP A 251 -0.96 -2.01 12.76
CA ASP A 251 0.36 -2.60 12.54
C ASP A 251 0.46 -3.40 11.25
N PHE A 252 1.70 -3.70 10.86
CA PHE A 252 2.03 -4.51 9.67
C PHE A 252 1.36 -5.90 9.64
N ASP A 253 1.03 -6.48 10.79
CA ASP A 253 0.39 -7.80 10.93
C ASP A 253 -1.13 -7.69 11.07
N GLY A 254 -1.70 -6.52 10.78
CA GLY A 254 -3.14 -6.28 10.70
C GLY A 254 -3.84 -6.07 12.04
N ARG A 255 -3.12 -5.91 13.16
CA ARG A 255 -3.73 -5.53 14.45
C ARG A 255 -4.23 -4.09 14.39
N VAL A 256 -5.35 -3.84 15.04
CA VAL A 256 -5.93 -2.49 15.18
C VAL A 256 -6.14 -2.17 16.65
N ILE A 257 -5.54 -1.08 17.09
CA ILE A 257 -5.53 -0.65 18.49
C ILE A 257 -6.33 0.65 18.59
N ASP A 258 -7.20 0.75 19.59
CA ASP A 258 -7.90 1.98 19.94
C ASP A 258 -6.96 2.95 20.67
N GLU A 259 -6.83 4.17 20.16
CA GLU A 259 -5.96 5.19 20.76
C GLU A 259 -6.39 5.57 22.18
N ALA A 260 -7.70 5.69 22.41
CA ALA A 260 -8.24 6.22 23.66
C ALA A 260 -8.16 5.21 24.82
N THR A 261 -8.28 3.91 24.52
CA THR A 261 -8.26 2.85 25.54
C THR A 261 -6.98 2.02 25.53
N LEU A 262 -6.13 2.14 24.50
CA LEU A 262 -4.93 1.31 24.29
C LEU A 262 -5.26 -0.19 24.32
N THR A 263 -6.35 -0.57 23.65
CA THR A 263 -6.80 -1.97 23.57
C THR A 263 -6.91 -2.42 22.13
N LEU A 264 -6.60 -3.70 21.88
CA LEU A 264 -6.82 -4.35 20.60
C LEU A 264 -8.32 -4.38 20.27
N LEU A 265 -8.71 -3.72 19.18
CA LEU A 265 -10.06 -3.74 18.60
C LEU A 265 -10.29 -4.99 17.75
N GLY A 266 -9.25 -5.45 17.04
CA GLY A 266 -9.31 -6.63 16.20
C GLY A 266 -8.03 -6.87 15.41
N THR A 267 -8.06 -7.89 14.54
CA THR A 267 -6.93 -8.25 13.68
C THR A 267 -7.46 -8.64 12.31
N TYR A 268 -7.02 -7.95 11.26
CA TYR A 268 -7.28 -8.33 9.88
C TYR A 268 -6.55 -9.63 9.55
N SER A 269 -7.18 -10.49 8.77
CA SER A 269 -6.55 -11.73 8.30
C SER A 269 -5.62 -11.45 7.11
N SER A 270 -4.68 -10.52 7.28
CA SER A 270 -3.73 -10.06 6.27
C SER A 270 -2.50 -9.46 6.95
N HIS A 271 -1.43 -9.25 6.19
CA HIS A 271 -0.20 -8.61 6.65
C HIS A 271 0.51 -7.95 5.47
N GLY A 272 1.34 -6.95 5.74
CA GLY A 272 2.05 -6.19 4.71
C GLY A 272 1.91 -4.68 4.90
N PRO A 273 2.57 -3.89 4.02
CA PRO A 273 2.30 -2.46 3.92
C PRO A 273 0.81 -2.23 3.69
N LEU A 274 0.26 -1.23 4.37
CA LEU A 274 -1.17 -0.98 4.42
C LEU A 274 -1.48 0.48 4.17
N VAL A 275 -2.72 0.73 3.77
CA VAL A 275 -3.29 2.08 3.75
C VAL A 275 -4.74 2.05 4.17
N VAL A 276 -5.16 3.06 4.93
CA VAL A 276 -6.54 3.22 5.39
C VAL A 276 -7.24 4.27 4.53
N ASP A 277 -8.31 3.88 3.86
CA ASP A 277 -9.21 4.77 3.13
C ASP A 277 -10.50 4.94 3.95
N SER A 278 -10.49 5.93 4.84
CA SER A 278 -11.63 6.27 5.70
C SER A 278 -12.86 6.67 4.89
N ASP A 279 -12.69 7.29 3.72
CA ASP A 279 -13.79 7.74 2.85
C ASP A 279 -14.50 6.55 2.19
N ALA A 280 -13.73 5.53 1.79
CA ALA A 280 -14.26 4.27 1.26
C ALA A 280 -14.67 3.26 2.36
N GLY A 281 -14.38 3.56 3.62
CA GLY A 281 -14.64 2.69 4.77
C GLY A 281 -13.83 1.39 4.74
N GLU A 282 -12.62 1.44 4.18
CA GLU A 282 -11.79 0.25 3.97
C GLU A 282 -10.34 0.43 4.38
N ILE A 283 -9.68 -0.70 4.59
CA ILE A 283 -8.23 -0.81 4.69
C ILE A 283 -7.74 -1.74 3.60
N VAL A 284 -6.59 -1.45 3.02
CA VAL A 284 -5.99 -2.24 1.94
C VAL A 284 -4.58 -2.62 2.35
N PHE A 285 -4.26 -3.91 2.21
CA PHE A 285 -2.94 -4.47 2.45
C PHE A 285 -2.32 -4.88 1.12
N ALA A 286 -1.05 -4.53 0.92
CA ALA A 286 -0.20 -5.13 -0.09
C ALA A 286 0.52 -6.34 0.51
N THR A 287 -0.01 -7.52 0.23
CA THR A 287 0.56 -8.80 0.67
C THR A 287 1.59 -9.32 -0.33
N GLY A 288 2.39 -10.30 0.09
CA GLY A 288 3.36 -10.97 -0.76
C GLY A 288 4.78 -10.85 -0.24
N ASP A 289 5.63 -11.82 -0.60
CA ASP A 289 7.06 -11.75 -0.37
C ASP A 289 7.85 -12.45 -1.48
N GLU A 290 9.16 -12.20 -1.53
CA GLU A 290 10.09 -12.74 -2.52
C GLU A 290 10.07 -14.28 -2.67
N PHE A 291 9.63 -15.06 -1.68
CA PHE A 291 9.91 -16.50 -1.64
C PHE A 291 8.71 -17.40 -1.39
N THR A 292 7.64 -16.91 -0.76
CA THR A 292 6.60 -17.77 -0.19
C THR A 292 5.19 -17.44 -0.66
N THR A 293 4.89 -16.17 -0.96
CA THR A 293 3.53 -15.74 -1.30
C THR A 293 3.50 -14.86 -2.54
N ARG A 294 2.54 -15.12 -3.44
CA ARG A 294 2.32 -14.25 -4.61
C ARG A 294 1.81 -12.89 -4.13
N PRO A 295 2.32 -11.78 -4.68
CA PRO A 295 1.89 -10.45 -4.26
C PRO A 295 0.43 -10.21 -4.64
N ALA A 296 -0.32 -9.60 -3.73
CA ALA A 296 -1.73 -9.29 -3.92
C ALA A 296 -2.16 -8.10 -3.06
N LEU A 297 -3.10 -7.31 -3.57
CA LEU A 297 -3.89 -6.40 -2.76
C LEU A 297 -5.01 -7.16 -2.07
N GLN A 298 -5.21 -6.93 -0.78
CA GLN A 298 -6.33 -7.47 0.00
C GLN A 298 -6.99 -6.33 0.76
N ALA A 299 -8.28 -6.11 0.52
CA ALA A 299 -9.04 -5.07 1.19
C ALA A 299 -10.08 -5.64 2.15
N PHE A 300 -10.33 -4.90 3.22
CA PHE A 300 -11.25 -5.27 4.29
C PHE A 300 -12.11 -4.08 4.72
N GLU A 301 -13.32 -4.36 5.17
CA GLU A 301 -14.20 -3.37 5.80
C GLU A 301 -13.59 -2.89 7.12
N LEU A 302 -13.48 -1.57 7.28
CA LEU A 302 -12.66 -0.92 8.31
C LEU A 302 -13.08 -1.23 9.76
N ASP A 303 -14.37 -1.47 10.01
CA ASP A 303 -14.90 -1.71 11.36
C ASP A 303 -15.23 -3.18 11.64
N THR A 304 -15.51 -3.95 10.58
CA THR A 304 -16.01 -5.33 10.74
C THR A 304 -14.95 -6.38 10.44
N PHE A 305 -13.78 -5.98 9.93
CA PHE A 305 -12.67 -6.85 9.56
C PHE A 305 -13.02 -7.88 8.48
N LEU A 306 -14.17 -7.71 7.81
CA LEU A 306 -14.63 -8.62 6.78
C LEU A 306 -13.91 -8.32 5.46
N PRO A 307 -13.46 -9.34 4.70
CA PRO A 307 -12.82 -9.13 3.41
C PRO A 307 -13.80 -8.53 2.40
N ARG A 308 -13.33 -7.54 1.63
CA ARG A 308 -14.04 -6.93 0.50
C ARG A 308 -13.57 -7.52 -0.82
N PHE A 309 -12.28 -7.33 -1.13
CA PHE A 309 -11.69 -7.86 -2.35
C PHE A 309 -10.27 -8.36 -2.13
N GLY A 310 -9.84 -9.22 -3.05
CA GLY A 310 -8.45 -9.61 -3.21
C GLY A 310 -8.11 -9.62 -4.69
N ALA A 311 -6.98 -9.03 -5.06
CA ALA A 311 -6.50 -9.01 -6.43
C ALA A 311 -5.00 -9.27 -6.48
N SER A 312 -4.58 -10.25 -7.28
CA SER A 312 -3.16 -10.52 -7.50
C SER A 312 -2.50 -9.34 -8.17
N ILE A 313 -1.32 -8.96 -7.70
CA ILE A 313 -0.48 -7.96 -8.34
C ILE A 313 0.31 -8.67 -9.46
N PRO A 314 0.12 -8.31 -10.74
CA PRO A 314 0.90 -8.86 -11.83
C PRO A 314 2.40 -8.60 -11.62
N SER A 315 3.21 -9.65 -11.49
CA SER A 315 4.67 -9.52 -11.46
C SER A 315 5.31 -10.32 -12.60
N SER A 316 6.03 -9.62 -13.49
CA SER A 316 6.63 -10.23 -14.68
C SER A 316 7.89 -11.06 -14.38
N ASN A 317 8.53 -10.85 -13.21
CA ASN A 317 9.84 -11.42 -12.88
C ASN A 317 9.90 -12.16 -11.54
N GLY A 318 8.77 -12.49 -10.92
CA GLY A 318 8.70 -13.46 -9.82
C GLY A 318 9.28 -13.05 -8.45
N TYR A 319 9.69 -11.79 -8.27
CA TYR A 319 10.16 -11.27 -6.98
C TYR A 319 9.66 -9.83 -6.81
N PHE A 320 8.57 -9.67 -6.06
CA PHE A 320 7.96 -8.38 -5.75
C PHE A 320 7.58 -8.42 -4.27
N THR A 321 8.33 -7.71 -3.44
CA THR A 321 8.04 -7.53 -2.02
C THR A 321 7.55 -6.09 -1.83
N PRO A 322 6.26 -5.87 -1.54
CA PRO A 322 5.75 -4.55 -1.17
C PRO A 322 6.55 -3.96 0.00
N ALA A 323 6.87 -2.67 -0.07
CA ALA A 323 7.48 -1.91 1.03
C ALA A 323 6.56 -0.79 1.50
N ASP A 324 5.93 -0.06 0.57
CA ASP A 324 4.99 1.02 0.89
C ASP A 324 3.75 0.91 -0.01
N LEU A 325 2.58 1.25 0.54
CA LEU A 325 1.32 1.32 -0.18
C LEU A 325 0.64 2.65 0.14
N LEU A 326 0.27 3.40 -0.90
CA LEU A 326 -0.42 4.68 -0.80
C LEU A 326 -1.75 4.59 -1.54
N VAL A 327 -2.79 5.20 -0.99
CA VAL A 327 -4.05 5.48 -1.68
C VAL A 327 -3.99 6.90 -2.25
N THR A 328 -4.44 7.06 -3.48
CA THR A 328 -4.42 8.32 -4.25
C THR A 328 -5.80 8.57 -4.87
N SER A 329 -6.01 9.74 -5.49
CA SER A 329 -7.28 10.03 -6.18
C SER A 329 -7.61 9.09 -7.36
N ASP A 330 -6.63 8.32 -7.86
CA ASP A 330 -6.73 7.52 -9.07
C ASP A 330 -6.34 6.04 -8.86
N GLY A 331 -6.40 5.58 -7.61
CA GLY A 331 -6.07 4.22 -7.20
C GLY A 331 -4.91 4.20 -6.22
N TYR A 332 -3.99 3.25 -6.38
CA TYR A 332 -2.91 3.02 -5.44
C TYR A 332 -1.54 3.27 -6.08
N ILE A 333 -0.61 3.73 -5.27
CA ILE A 333 0.81 3.71 -5.59
C ILE A 333 1.47 2.71 -4.66
N LEU A 334 2.24 1.80 -5.25
CA LEU A 334 2.97 0.78 -4.53
C LEU A 334 4.45 0.95 -4.79
N ARG A 335 5.25 0.92 -3.73
CA ARG A 335 6.70 0.88 -3.82
C ARG A 335 7.20 -0.45 -3.29
N GLU A 336 8.12 -1.04 -4.05
CA GLU A 336 8.79 -2.29 -3.69
C GLU A 336 9.97 -2.05 -2.76
N LYS A 337 10.39 -3.11 -2.06
CA LYS A 337 11.60 -3.15 -1.22
C LYS A 337 12.88 -2.68 -1.91
N TYR A 338 13.02 -2.93 -3.21
CA TYR A 338 14.18 -2.48 -4.01
C TYR A 338 13.93 -1.16 -4.75
N GLY A 339 12.86 -0.46 -4.39
CA GLY A 339 12.57 0.91 -4.79
C GLY A 339 11.78 1.08 -6.07
N ARG A 340 11.44 0.03 -6.81
CA ARG A 340 10.55 0.15 -7.98
C ARG A 340 9.20 0.69 -7.53
N VAL A 341 8.67 1.65 -8.27
CA VAL A 341 7.35 2.24 -8.02
C VAL A 341 6.39 1.82 -9.13
N ALA A 342 5.15 1.51 -8.76
CA ALA A 342 4.10 1.18 -9.70
C ALA A 342 2.77 1.81 -9.28
N ARG A 343 1.96 2.15 -10.29
CA ARG A 343 0.55 2.50 -10.12
C ARG A 343 -0.30 1.24 -10.24
N LEU A 344 -1.24 1.09 -9.33
CA LEU A 344 -2.26 0.05 -9.35
C LEU A 344 -3.63 0.70 -9.44
N GLN A 345 -4.42 0.29 -10.43
CA GLN A 345 -5.78 0.80 -10.56
C GLN A 345 -6.77 -0.35 -10.56
N LEU A 346 -7.81 -0.23 -9.73
CA LEU A 346 -8.97 -1.10 -9.82
C LEU A 346 -9.82 -0.62 -10.99
N ILE A 347 -10.08 -1.51 -11.93
CA ILE A 347 -10.96 -1.26 -13.07
C ILE A 347 -12.04 -2.33 -13.12
N THR A 348 -13.22 -1.94 -13.59
CA THR A 348 -14.32 -2.87 -13.84
C THR A 348 -14.37 -3.23 -15.32
N GLY A 349 -14.60 -4.50 -15.63
CA GLY A 349 -14.77 -5.00 -16.98
C GLY A 349 -15.34 -6.41 -16.97
N TRP A 350 -15.41 -7.02 -18.15
CA TRP A 350 -15.94 -8.36 -18.33
C TRP A 350 -14.81 -9.34 -18.68
N ALA A 351 -15.04 -10.62 -18.39
CA ALA A 351 -14.16 -11.71 -18.78
C ALA A 351 -14.67 -12.42 -20.03
N VAL A 352 -13.73 -12.80 -20.89
CA VAL A 352 -13.96 -13.82 -21.92
C VAL A 352 -13.03 -15.00 -21.68
N SER A 353 -13.58 -16.20 -21.59
CA SER A 353 -12.81 -17.43 -21.34
C SER A 353 -13.09 -18.53 -22.36
N GLY A 354 -12.13 -19.42 -22.51
CA GLY A 354 -12.20 -20.56 -23.39
C GLY A 354 -10.99 -21.47 -23.23
N ARG A 355 -10.86 -22.40 -24.16
CA ARG A 355 -9.77 -23.36 -24.22
C ARG A 355 -9.12 -23.37 -25.60
N VAL A 356 -7.81 -23.51 -25.63
CA VAL A 356 -7.04 -23.77 -26.84
C VAL A 356 -6.54 -25.21 -26.86
N THR A 357 -6.81 -25.92 -27.95
CA THR A 357 -6.38 -27.31 -28.12
C THR A 357 -5.48 -27.49 -29.33
N ASP A 358 -4.69 -28.56 -29.35
CA ASP A 358 -4.04 -29.06 -30.55
C ASP A 358 -5.00 -29.90 -31.42
N GLU A 359 -4.50 -30.37 -32.57
CA GLU A 359 -5.25 -31.17 -33.54
C GLU A 359 -5.69 -32.56 -33.00
N TYR A 360 -5.27 -32.94 -31.78
CA TYR A 360 -5.64 -34.17 -31.10
C TYR A 360 -6.56 -33.93 -29.89
N GLY A 361 -6.94 -32.67 -29.64
CA GLY A 361 -7.81 -32.25 -28.53
C GLY A 361 -7.09 -32.08 -27.19
N TYR A 362 -5.76 -32.19 -27.16
CA TYR A 362 -4.97 -31.91 -25.95
C TYR A 362 -4.86 -30.41 -25.74
N GLY A 363 -4.77 -30.00 -24.47
CA GLY A 363 -4.63 -28.58 -24.11
C GLY A 363 -3.30 -28.04 -24.59
N LEU A 364 -3.31 -26.84 -25.17
CA LEU A 364 -2.10 -26.19 -25.66
C LEU A 364 -1.78 -24.98 -24.80
N GLY A 365 -0.77 -25.11 -23.94
CA GLY A 365 -0.28 -24.04 -23.07
C GLY A 365 0.68 -23.06 -23.73
N GLY A 366 0.70 -21.83 -23.24
CA GLY A 366 1.56 -20.76 -23.74
C GLY A 366 1.07 -20.12 -25.04
N VAL A 367 -0.17 -20.37 -25.47
CA VAL A 367 -0.81 -19.67 -26.59
C VAL A 367 -1.25 -18.30 -26.11
N GLU A 368 -0.85 -17.25 -26.82
CA GLU A 368 -1.32 -15.89 -26.56
C GLU A 368 -2.72 -15.71 -27.13
N ILE A 369 -3.66 -15.28 -26.29
CA ILE A 369 -4.97 -14.79 -26.70
C ILE A 369 -4.96 -13.28 -26.59
N SER A 370 -5.32 -12.58 -27.67
CA SER A 370 -5.34 -11.11 -27.73
C SER A 370 -6.65 -10.59 -28.33
N ASP A 371 -7.10 -9.42 -27.89
CA ASP A 371 -8.18 -8.66 -28.53
C ASP A 371 -7.69 -7.65 -29.59
N GLY A 372 -6.38 -7.53 -29.81
CA GLY A 372 -5.76 -6.54 -30.69
C GLY A 372 -5.80 -5.09 -30.19
N ALA A 373 -6.44 -4.81 -29.05
CA ALA A 373 -6.49 -3.51 -28.39
C ALA A 373 -5.50 -3.39 -27.23
N GLY A 374 -4.70 -4.43 -27.00
CA GLY A 374 -3.65 -4.47 -25.98
C GLY A 374 -3.95 -5.40 -24.80
N ASN A 375 -5.15 -5.98 -24.73
CA ASN A 375 -5.44 -7.00 -23.73
C ASN A 375 -4.94 -8.35 -24.25
N THR A 376 -4.09 -9.01 -23.46
CA THR A 376 -3.60 -10.36 -23.76
C THR A 376 -3.59 -11.25 -22.53
N THR A 377 -3.68 -12.56 -22.76
CA THR A 377 -3.42 -13.60 -21.74
C THR A 377 -2.75 -14.80 -22.40
N LEU A 378 -2.05 -15.61 -21.61
CA LEU A 378 -1.56 -16.91 -22.07
C LEU A 378 -2.49 -18.02 -21.60
N THR A 379 -2.58 -19.09 -22.39
CA THR A 379 -3.20 -20.34 -21.96
C THR A 379 -2.33 -21.08 -20.94
N ASP A 380 -2.98 -21.75 -19.98
CA ASP A 380 -2.30 -22.67 -19.07
C ASP A 380 -1.96 -24.02 -19.75
N ASN A 381 -1.30 -24.93 -19.01
CA ASN A 381 -0.90 -26.24 -19.55
C ASN A 381 -2.08 -27.12 -20.01
N ASP A 382 -3.29 -26.87 -19.51
CA ASP A 382 -4.51 -27.57 -19.92
C ASP A 382 -5.23 -26.86 -21.09
N GLY A 383 -4.63 -25.77 -21.58
CA GLY A 383 -5.12 -24.93 -22.67
C GLY A 383 -6.16 -23.90 -22.25
N GLN A 384 -6.48 -23.77 -20.96
CA GLN A 384 -7.50 -22.84 -20.50
C GLN A 384 -6.97 -21.41 -20.50
N TYR A 385 -7.84 -20.45 -20.81
CA TYR A 385 -7.51 -19.04 -20.71
C TYR A 385 -8.70 -18.22 -20.20
N GLN A 386 -8.40 -17.05 -19.64
CA GLN A 386 -9.37 -16.01 -19.33
C GLN A 386 -8.75 -14.66 -19.71
N LEU A 387 -9.31 -13.99 -20.72
CA LEU A 387 -8.94 -12.65 -21.13
C LEU A 387 -9.85 -11.65 -20.43
N ALA A 388 -9.26 -10.80 -19.60
CA ALA A 388 -9.97 -9.77 -18.84
C ALA A 388 -8.98 -8.72 -18.29
N PRO A 389 -9.44 -7.51 -17.90
CA PRO A 389 -10.78 -6.95 -18.15
C PRO A 389 -10.98 -6.53 -19.61
N LEU A 390 -12.20 -6.73 -20.11
CA LEU A 390 -12.66 -6.14 -21.37
C LEU A 390 -13.76 -5.09 -21.09
N PRO A 391 -13.69 -3.89 -21.70
CA PRO A 391 -14.77 -2.91 -21.59
C PRO A 391 -16.05 -3.37 -22.32
N ASP A 392 -17.18 -2.74 -22.03
CA ASP A 392 -18.44 -2.99 -22.73
C ASP A 392 -18.28 -2.81 -24.25
N GLY A 393 -18.75 -3.78 -25.01
CA GLY A 393 -18.75 -3.74 -26.46
C GLY A 393 -18.31 -5.04 -27.11
N THR A 394 -18.04 -4.94 -28.41
CA THR A 394 -17.64 -6.04 -29.26
C THR A 394 -16.12 -6.06 -29.40
N HIS A 395 -15.52 -7.22 -29.15
CA HIS A 395 -14.08 -7.48 -29.21
C HIS A 395 -13.78 -8.57 -30.23
N THR A 396 -12.61 -8.53 -30.86
CA THR A 396 -12.15 -9.55 -31.80
C THR A 396 -10.96 -10.29 -31.21
N LEU A 397 -11.20 -11.51 -30.74
CA LEU A 397 -10.17 -12.37 -30.15
C LEU A 397 -9.39 -13.11 -31.22
N ALA A 398 -8.08 -13.21 -31.07
CA ALA A 398 -7.20 -14.04 -31.88
C ALA A 398 -6.25 -14.85 -30.99
N ALA A 399 -5.94 -16.08 -31.42
CA ALA A 399 -4.93 -16.93 -30.80
C ALA A 399 -3.63 -16.88 -31.61
N ALA A 400 -2.49 -16.77 -30.93
CA ALA A 400 -1.18 -16.68 -31.54
C ALA A 400 -0.16 -17.56 -30.80
N LEU A 401 0.56 -18.38 -31.58
CA LEU A 401 1.71 -19.15 -31.14
C LEU A 401 2.62 -19.39 -32.36
N ASP A 402 3.92 -19.13 -32.21
CA ASP A 402 4.88 -19.23 -33.30
C ASP A 402 4.83 -20.58 -34.01
N GLY A 403 4.68 -20.55 -35.34
CA GLY A 403 4.63 -21.75 -36.18
C GLY A 403 3.29 -22.49 -36.17
N ARG A 404 2.25 -21.96 -35.52
CA ARG A 404 0.88 -22.51 -35.52
C ARG A 404 -0.10 -21.54 -36.19
N THR A 405 -1.18 -22.10 -36.71
CA THR A 405 -2.36 -21.37 -37.18
C THR A 405 -3.58 -21.92 -36.47
N PHE A 406 -4.57 -21.08 -36.17
CA PHE A 406 -5.74 -21.47 -35.38
C PHE A 406 -7.04 -21.40 -36.20
N ASP A 407 -7.99 -22.27 -35.87
CA ASP A 407 -9.36 -22.26 -36.38
C ASP A 407 -10.36 -22.15 -35.20
N PRO A 408 -11.28 -21.17 -35.21
CA PRO A 408 -11.33 -20.03 -36.13
C PRO A 408 -10.08 -19.13 -35.99
N PRO A 409 -9.65 -18.42 -37.05
CA PRO A 409 -8.50 -17.51 -36.95
C PRO A 409 -8.77 -16.31 -36.04
N SER A 410 -10.05 -15.96 -35.83
CA SER A 410 -10.48 -14.98 -34.85
C SER A 410 -11.93 -15.25 -34.44
N ARG A 411 -12.35 -14.71 -33.28
CA ARG A 411 -13.72 -14.76 -32.78
C ARG A 411 -14.21 -13.36 -32.44
N GLU A 412 -15.42 -13.04 -32.84
CA GLU A 412 -16.10 -11.83 -32.38
C GLU A 412 -16.93 -12.15 -31.13
N VAL A 413 -16.70 -11.42 -30.05
CA VAL A 413 -17.35 -11.62 -28.74
C VAL A 413 -17.93 -10.29 -28.27
N THR A 414 -19.11 -10.29 -27.64
CA THR A 414 -19.74 -9.07 -27.14
C THR A 414 -20.05 -9.22 -25.67
N VAL A 415 -19.48 -8.35 -24.85
CA VAL A 415 -19.69 -8.27 -23.40
C VAL A 415 -20.34 -6.91 -23.07
N PRO A 416 -21.21 -6.79 -22.05
CA PRO A 416 -21.72 -7.82 -21.13
C PRO A 416 -22.65 -8.89 -21.74
N PRO A 417 -22.91 -9.99 -20.99
CA PRO A 417 -22.22 -10.42 -19.75
C PRO A 417 -20.88 -11.09 -20.05
N ASP A 418 -20.19 -11.63 -19.05
CA ASP A 418 -19.04 -12.51 -19.25
C ASP A 418 -19.36 -13.61 -20.28
N MET A 419 -18.41 -13.91 -21.17
CA MET A 419 -18.57 -14.97 -22.15
C MET A 419 -17.61 -16.13 -21.90
N THR A 420 -18.11 -17.35 -21.94
CA THR A 420 -17.31 -18.57 -21.81
C THR A 420 -17.34 -19.38 -23.10
N GLY A 421 -16.44 -20.36 -23.25
CA GLY A 421 -16.43 -21.30 -24.38
C GLY A 421 -15.98 -20.68 -25.70
N GLN A 422 -15.11 -19.67 -25.63
CA GLN A 422 -14.53 -19.03 -26.81
C GLN A 422 -13.28 -19.78 -27.27
N ASP A 423 -13.48 -20.98 -27.79
CA ASP A 423 -12.38 -21.93 -27.99
C ASP A 423 -11.67 -21.75 -29.35
N PHE A 424 -10.39 -22.11 -29.39
CA PHE A 424 -9.55 -22.15 -30.59
C PHE A 424 -8.89 -23.53 -30.74
N GLU A 425 -8.72 -24.01 -31.97
CA GLU A 425 -7.99 -25.24 -32.27
C GLU A 425 -6.76 -24.94 -33.12
N ALA A 426 -5.58 -25.39 -32.71
CA ALA A 426 -4.37 -25.30 -33.50
C ALA A 426 -4.44 -26.30 -34.65
N LEU A 427 -4.34 -25.79 -35.88
CA LEU A 427 -4.31 -26.61 -37.07
C LEU A 427 -2.95 -27.35 -37.19
N PRO A 428 -2.92 -28.49 -37.91
CA PRO A 428 -1.67 -29.19 -38.20
C PRO A 428 -0.68 -28.25 -38.91
N PRO A 429 0.61 -28.29 -38.58
CA PRO A 429 1.61 -27.49 -39.27
C PRO A 429 1.54 -27.78 -40.77
N GLN A 430 1.37 -26.73 -41.59
CA GLN A 430 1.29 -26.92 -43.03
C GLN A 430 2.60 -27.52 -43.53
N ALA A 431 2.54 -28.75 -44.01
CA ALA A 431 3.68 -29.41 -44.63
C ALA A 431 4.04 -28.64 -45.91
N VAL A 432 5.22 -27.99 -45.91
CA VAL A 432 5.81 -27.43 -47.12
C VAL A 432 6.28 -28.62 -47.97
N TRP A 433 5.37 -29.20 -48.76
CA TRP A 433 5.75 -30.17 -49.78
C TRP A 433 6.49 -29.43 -50.88
N GLY A 434 7.81 -29.32 -50.74
CA GLY A 434 8.69 -28.96 -51.85
C GLY A 434 8.44 -29.94 -52.98
N LEU A 435 7.89 -29.45 -54.09
CA LEU A 435 7.70 -30.19 -55.33
C LEU A 435 9.09 -30.64 -55.83
N CYS A 436 9.51 -31.85 -55.50
CA CYS A 436 10.64 -32.50 -56.15
C CYS A 436 10.19 -32.91 -57.55
N LEU A 437 10.35 -32.02 -58.53
CA LEU A 437 10.27 -32.39 -59.94
C LEU A 437 11.44 -33.35 -60.25
N PRO A 438 11.19 -34.56 -60.78
CA PRO A 438 12.29 -35.44 -61.16
C PRO A 438 13.03 -34.82 -62.34
N VAL A 439 14.32 -34.57 -62.14
CA VAL A 439 15.24 -34.22 -63.23
C VAL A 439 15.39 -35.46 -64.11
N VAL A 440 14.77 -35.43 -65.29
CA VAL A 440 15.05 -36.40 -66.35
C VAL A 440 16.45 -36.09 -66.88
N GLN A 441 17.44 -36.88 -66.49
CA GLN A 441 18.74 -36.90 -67.17
C GLN A 441 18.54 -37.48 -68.58
N ARG A 442 18.92 -36.71 -69.60
CA ARG A 442 19.17 -37.21 -70.96
C ARG A 442 20.66 -37.28 -71.20
#